data_AF-K9QDD5-F1
#
_entry.id   AF-K9QDD5-F1
#
_cell.length_a   1.000
_cell.length_b   1.000
_cell.length_c   1.000
_cell.angle_alpha   90.00
_cell.angle_beta   90.00
_cell.angle_gamma   90.00
#
_symmetry.space_group_name_H-M   'P 1'
#
loop_
_entity.id
_entity.type
_entity.pdbx_description
1 polymer ?
#
loop_
_entity_poly.entity_id
_entity_poly.type
_entity_poly.pdbx_seq_one_letter_code
_entity_poly.pdbx_strand_id
1 'polypeptide(L)'
;MFSSLKDSVDVILSVTALIGIIFHIAKIKADIEKAIDDVKDELRTELMSLNTDVKVSRAQQEGKKEMVEYFINDLYYQIHHKFYRVWNEVKDLQSFLQKDGYVARVRHEEPPAPKKIKIDEI
;
A
#
# COMPACT_ATOMS: atom_id res chain seq x y z
N MET A 1 -72.30 21.88 -37.18
CA MET A 1 -71.12 22.77 -37.06
C MET A 1 -70.28 22.50 -35.81
N PHE A 2 -70.87 22.14 -34.66
CA PHE A 2 -70.11 21.85 -33.43
C PHE A 2 -69.27 20.55 -33.44
N SER A 3 -69.63 19.54 -34.26
CA SER A 3 -68.89 18.27 -34.33
C SER A 3 -67.47 18.44 -34.88
N SER A 4 -67.29 19.14 -36.00
CA SER A 4 -65.97 19.29 -36.65
C SER A 4 -64.98 20.11 -35.81
N LEU A 5 -65.48 20.99 -34.95
CA LEU A 5 -64.65 21.82 -34.08
C LEU A 5 -64.15 21.00 -32.88
N LYS A 6 -65.00 20.14 -32.31
CA LYS A 6 -64.60 19.17 -31.30
C LYS A 6 -63.57 18.18 -31.85
N ASP A 7 -63.82 17.64 -33.05
CA ASP A 7 -62.91 16.68 -33.69
C ASP A 7 -61.54 17.31 -33.98
N SER A 8 -61.51 18.57 -34.43
CA SER A 8 -60.26 19.33 -34.64
C SER A 8 -59.50 19.56 -33.34
N VAL A 9 -60.20 19.89 -32.24
CA VAL A 9 -59.59 20.10 -30.92
C VAL A 9 -59.01 18.80 -30.38
N ASP A 10 -59.70 17.68 -30.53
CA ASP A 10 -59.22 16.36 -30.08
C ASP A 10 -57.96 15.92 -30.83
N VAL A 11 -57.91 16.18 -32.15
CA VAL A 11 -56.70 15.94 -32.95
C VAL A 11 -55.53 16.80 -32.47
N ILE A 12 -55.75 18.09 -32.20
CA ILE A 12 -54.69 18.97 -31.67
C ILE A 12 -54.23 18.51 -30.28
N LEU A 13 -55.15 18.09 -29.41
CA LEU A 13 -54.85 17.56 -28.07
C LEU A 13 -54.02 16.28 -28.14
N SER A 14 -54.40 15.35 -29.02
CA SER A 14 -53.66 14.09 -29.21
C SER A 14 -52.25 14.33 -29.75
N VAL A 15 -52.08 15.23 -30.72
CA VAL A 15 -50.75 15.61 -31.25
C VAL A 15 -49.90 16.28 -30.17
N THR A 16 -50.49 17.19 -29.38
CA THR A 16 -49.78 17.89 -28.29
C THR A 16 -49.36 16.91 -27.18
N ALA A 17 -50.22 15.95 -26.84
CA ALA A 17 -49.89 14.87 -25.92
C ALA A 17 -48.72 14.01 -26.43
N LEU A 18 -48.70 13.70 -27.73
CA LEU A 18 -47.63 12.94 -28.38
C LEU A 18 -46.28 13.68 -28.30
N ILE A 19 -46.28 14.98 -28.57
CA ILE A 19 -45.10 15.84 -28.42
C ILE A 19 -44.63 15.84 -26.97
N GLY A 20 -45.55 15.96 -26.01
CA GLY A 20 -45.24 15.93 -24.58
C GLY A 20 -44.55 14.64 -24.15
N ILE A 21 -45.02 13.49 -24.63
CA ILE A 21 -44.41 12.18 -24.36
C ILE A 21 -42.99 12.12 -24.92
N ILE A 22 -42.78 12.58 -26.16
CA ILE A 22 -41.44 12.59 -26.79
C ILE A 22 -40.45 13.45 -25.98
N PHE A 23 -40.87 14.65 -25.58
CA PHE A 23 -40.05 15.52 -24.73
C PHE A 23 -39.73 14.89 -23.38
N HIS A 24 -40.70 14.22 -22.77
CA HIS A 24 -40.48 13.53 -21.50
C HIS A 24 -39.46 12.40 -21.62
N ILE A 25 -39.55 11.59 -22.68
CA ILE A 25 -38.58 10.52 -22.96
C ILE A 25 -37.18 11.11 -23.21
N ALA A 26 -37.08 12.18 -24.00
CA ALA A 26 -35.80 12.85 -24.26
C ALA A 26 -35.18 13.39 -22.98
N LYS A 27 -36.00 13.98 -22.10
CA LYS A 27 -35.54 14.49 -20.80
C LYS A 27 -35.04 13.35 -19.90
N ILE A 28 -35.81 12.27 -19.76
CA ILE A 28 -35.39 11.11 -18.96
C ILE A 28 -34.07 10.54 -19.48
N LYS A 29 -33.91 10.43 -20.81
CA LYS A 29 -32.67 9.95 -21.41
C LYS A 29 -31.48 10.84 -21.05
N ALA A 30 -31.63 12.15 -21.17
CA ALA A 30 -30.59 13.10 -20.80
C ALA A 30 -30.26 13.05 -19.30
N ASP A 31 -31.26 12.91 -18.44
CA ASP A 31 -31.08 12.78 -16.99
C ASP A 31 -30.33 11.48 -16.64
N ILE A 32 -30.62 10.37 -17.34
CA ILE A 32 -29.90 9.09 -17.18
C ILE A 32 -28.45 9.22 -17.65
N GLU A 33 -28.21 9.80 -18.84
CA GLU A 33 -26.85 9.99 -19.37
C GLU A 33 -26.01 10.85 -18.41
N LYS A 34 -26.60 11.92 -17.87
CA LYS A 34 -25.94 12.76 -16.87
C LYS A 34 -25.62 11.99 -15.58
N ALA A 35 -26.57 11.22 -15.05
CA ALA A 35 -26.34 10.43 -13.84
C ALA A 35 -25.23 9.39 -14.05
N ILE A 36 -25.12 8.81 -15.24
CA ILE A 36 -24.04 7.88 -15.59
C ILE A 36 -22.69 8.61 -15.60
N ASP A 37 -22.63 9.79 -16.21
CA ASP A 37 -21.39 10.58 -16.24
C ASP A 37 -20.98 11.04 -14.84
N ASP A 38 -21.93 11.46 -13.99
CA ASP A 38 -21.67 11.85 -12.60
C ASP A 38 -21.06 10.66 -11.81
N VAL A 39 -21.66 9.47 -11.91
CA VAL A 39 -21.14 8.25 -11.25
C VAL A 39 -19.75 7.87 -11.79
N LYS A 40 -19.54 8.00 -13.10
CA LYS A 40 -18.24 7.71 -13.72
C LYS A 40 -17.14 8.63 -13.20
N ASP A 41 -17.43 9.92 -13.06
CA ASP A 41 -16.47 10.90 -12.56
C ASP A 41 -16.20 10.71 -11.06
N GLU A 42 -17.22 10.37 -10.27
CA GLU A 42 -17.06 10.00 -8.85
C GLU A 42 -16.16 8.77 -8.70
N LEU A 43 -16.46 7.67 -9.41
CA LEU A 43 -15.66 6.46 -9.39
C LEU A 43 -14.21 6.70 -9.83
N ARG A 44 -14.01 7.53 -10.85
CA ARG A 44 -12.66 7.87 -11.33
C ARG A 44 -11.88 8.65 -10.27
N THR A 45 -12.54 9.54 -9.55
CA THR A 45 -11.95 10.34 -8.47
C THR A 45 -11.58 9.46 -7.29
N GLU A 46 -12.49 8.58 -6.85
CA GLU A 46 -12.22 7.62 -5.78
C GLU A 46 -11.06 6.70 -6.14
N LEU A 47 -11.04 6.16 -7.36
CA LEU A 47 -9.98 5.26 -7.81
C LEU A 47 -8.61 5.96 -7.88
N MET A 48 -8.57 7.24 -8.26
CA MET A 48 -7.34 8.04 -8.19
C MET A 48 -6.88 8.27 -6.75
N SER A 49 -7.80 8.56 -5.83
CA SER A 49 -7.48 8.73 -4.42
C SER A 49 -6.94 7.44 -3.81
N LEU A 50 -7.61 6.31 -4.04
CA LEU A 50 -7.20 4.99 -3.57
C LEU A 50 -5.84 4.57 -4.13
N ASN A 51 -5.58 4.81 -5.41
CA ASN A 51 -4.28 4.52 -6.02
C ASN A 51 -3.16 5.36 -5.39
N THR A 52 -3.45 6.61 -5.02
CA THR A 52 -2.50 7.48 -4.32
C THR A 52 -2.23 6.96 -2.91
N ASP A 53 -3.28 6.61 -2.17
CA ASP A 53 -3.16 6.05 -0.82
C ASP A 53 -2.38 4.73 -0.79
N VAL A 54 -2.63 3.85 -1.77
CA VAL A 54 -1.88 2.59 -1.92
C VAL A 54 -0.40 2.86 -2.20
N LYS A 55 -0.07 3.83 -3.05
CA LYS A 55 1.33 4.20 -3.32
C LYS A 55 2.02 4.75 -2.08
N VAL A 56 1.37 5.64 -1.34
CA VAL A 56 1.89 6.18 -0.08
C VAL A 56 2.08 5.07 0.95
N SER A 57 1.09 4.19 1.09
CA SER A 57 1.17 3.05 2.01
C SER A 57 2.31 2.10 1.66
N ARG A 58 2.55 1.83 0.37
CA ARG A 58 3.71 1.00 -0.06
C ARG A 58 5.03 1.67 0.29
N ALA A 59 5.17 2.96 0.00
CA ALA A 59 6.38 3.71 0.36
C ALA A 59 6.63 3.72 1.88
N GLN A 60 5.57 3.85 2.69
CA GLN A 60 5.68 3.76 4.15
C GLN A 60 6.08 2.36 4.62
N GLN A 61 5.59 1.30 3.98
CA GLN A 61 5.98 -0.08 4.31
C GLN A 61 7.44 -0.35 3.95
N GLU A 62 7.89 0.12 2.78
CA GLU A 62 9.30 0.04 2.38
C GLU A 62 10.20 0.80 3.35
N GLY A 63 9.85 2.04 3.72
CA GLY A 63 10.62 2.81 4.70
C GLY A 63 10.65 2.17 6.09
N LYS A 64 9.54 1.54 6.54
CA LYS A 64 9.52 0.76 7.78
C LYS A 64 10.44 -0.45 7.70
N LYS A 65 10.45 -1.18 6.57
CA LYS A 65 11.33 -2.32 6.34
C LYS A 65 12.79 -1.90 6.40
N GLU A 66 13.16 -0.83 5.71
CA GLU A 66 14.52 -0.28 5.76
C GLU A 66 14.92 0.12 7.18
N MET A 67 14.05 0.81 7.92
CA MET A 67 14.32 1.19 9.31
C MET A 67 14.56 -0.04 10.21
N VAL A 68 13.77 -1.10 10.03
CA VAL A 68 13.95 -2.36 10.77
C VAL A 68 15.26 -3.03 10.38
N GLU A 69 15.63 -3.06 9.09
CA GLU A 69 16.93 -3.58 8.64
C GLU A 69 18.10 -2.82 9.26
N TYR A 70 18.05 -1.49 9.28
CA TYR A 70 19.06 -0.66 9.94
C TYR A 70 19.16 -0.97 11.42
N PHE A 71 18.02 -1.04 12.12
CA PHE A 71 17.99 -1.32 13.56
C PHE A 71 18.56 -2.71 13.90
N ILE A 72 18.16 -3.73 13.16
CA ILE A 72 18.66 -5.10 13.35
C ILE A 72 20.16 -5.17 13.09
N ASN A 73 20.64 -4.55 12.00
CA ASN A 73 22.06 -4.57 11.66
C ASN A 73 22.91 -3.81 12.68
N ASP A 74 22.44 -2.67 13.19
CA ASP A 74 23.12 -1.92 14.25
C ASP A 74 23.18 -2.74 15.55
N LEU A 75 22.06 -3.32 15.97
CA LEU A 75 21.99 -4.16 17.17
C LEU A 75 22.89 -5.39 17.05
N TYR A 76 22.91 -6.05 15.89
CA TYR A 76 23.82 -7.16 15.61
C TYR A 76 25.29 -6.73 15.71
N TYR A 77 25.64 -5.57 15.14
CA TYR A 77 27.00 -5.03 15.20
C TYR A 77 27.43 -4.74 16.65
N GLN A 78 26.57 -4.12 17.45
CA GLN A 78 26.86 -3.85 18.86
C GLN A 78 27.05 -5.14 19.67
N ILE A 79 26.20 -6.15 19.45
CA ILE A 79 26.33 -7.47 20.09
C ILE A 79 27.65 -8.12 19.68
N HIS A 80 27.95 -8.14 18.38
CA HIS A 80 29.17 -8.74 17.86
C HIS A 80 30.42 -8.06 18.44
N HIS A 81 30.45 -6.72 18.51
CA HIS A 81 31.57 -6.00 19.12
C HIS A 81 31.74 -6.36 20.60
N LYS A 82 30.65 -6.39 21.38
CA LYS A 82 30.74 -6.76 22.80
C LYS A 82 31.23 -8.20 22.97
N PHE A 83 30.73 -9.13 22.16
CA PHE A 83 31.16 -10.53 22.18
C PHE A 83 32.64 -10.68 21.81
N TYR A 84 33.09 -10.01 20.75
CA TYR A 84 34.49 -10.03 20.32
C TYR A 84 35.43 -9.47 21.40
N ARG A 85 35.01 -8.40 22.10
CA ARG A 85 35.77 -7.85 23.22
C ARG A 85 35.94 -8.88 24.35
N VAL A 86 34.84 -9.51 24.77
CA VAL A 86 34.88 -10.55 25.81
C VAL A 86 35.70 -11.75 25.36
N TRP A 87 35.59 -12.15 24.09
CA TRP A 87 36.39 -13.24 23.53
C TRP A 87 37.90 -12.95 23.58
N ASN A 88 38.31 -11.71 23.30
CA ASN A 88 39.70 -11.31 23.45
C ASN A 88 40.15 -11.30 24.92
N GLU A 89 39.32 -10.82 25.84
CA GLU A 89 39.60 -10.90 27.28
C GLU A 89 39.77 -12.36 27.75
N VAL A 90 38.95 -13.28 27.24
CA VAL A 90 39.07 -14.72 27.51
C VAL A 90 40.35 -15.30 26.91
N LYS A 91 40.71 -14.93 25.68
CA LYS A 91 41.98 -15.33 25.05
C LYS A 91 43.19 -14.83 25.85
N ASP A 92 43.13 -13.60 26.34
CA ASP A 92 44.18 -13.00 27.15
C ASP A 92 44.32 -13.76 28.48
N LEU A 93 43.21 -13.99 29.19
CA LEU A 93 43.17 -14.83 30.40
C LEU A 93 43.73 -16.24 30.17
N GLN A 94 43.34 -16.89 29.06
CA GLN A 94 43.85 -18.20 28.69
C GLN A 94 45.36 -18.16 28.39
N SER A 95 45.84 -17.10 27.74
CA SER A 95 47.27 -16.89 27.46
C SER A 95 48.07 -16.66 28.74
N PHE A 96 47.50 -15.95 29.72
CA PHE A 96 48.09 -15.83 31.07
C PHE A 96 48.15 -17.19 31.77
N LEU A 97 47.07 -17.97 31.77
CA LEU A 97 47.03 -19.30 32.39
C LEU A 97 48.00 -20.30 31.74
N GLN A 98 48.19 -20.22 30.41
CA GLN A 98 49.17 -21.04 29.70
C GLN A 98 50.62 -20.71 30.09
N LYS A 99 50.93 -19.43 30.37
CA LYS A 99 52.25 -19.03 30.89
C LYS A 99 52.53 -19.63 32.27
N ASP A 100 51.49 -19.82 33.08
CA ASP A 100 51.58 -20.45 34.41
C ASP A 100 51.53 -22.00 34.36
N GLY A 101 51.59 -22.59 33.16
CA GLY A 101 51.68 -24.05 32.96
C GLY A 101 50.36 -24.78 32.72
N TYR A 102 49.22 -24.09 32.64
CA TYR A 102 47.92 -24.69 32.34
C TYR A 102 47.63 -24.71 30.82
N VAL A 103 47.69 -25.88 30.18
CA VAL A 103 47.39 -26.03 28.74
C VAL A 103 45.90 -26.29 28.51
N ALA A 104 45.11 -25.24 28.29
CA ALA A 104 43.73 -25.36 27.85
C ALA A 104 43.66 -25.84 26.38
N ARG A 105 43.27 -27.10 26.17
CA ARG A 105 43.03 -27.71 24.84
C ARG A 105 41.62 -27.39 24.35
N VAL A 106 41.35 -26.13 23.99
CA VAL A 106 40.07 -25.77 23.35
C VAL A 106 40.35 -25.23 21.96
N ARG A 107 39.75 -25.87 20.95
CA ARG A 107 39.89 -25.49 19.54
C ARG A 107 39.29 -24.09 19.36
N HIS A 108 40.11 -23.14 18.92
CA HIS A 108 39.70 -21.75 18.73
C HIS A 108 38.94 -21.64 17.42
N GLU A 109 37.62 -21.48 17.49
CA GLU A 109 36.83 -20.99 16.36
C GLU A 109 36.60 -19.50 16.59
N GLU A 110 37.05 -18.67 15.66
CA GLU A 110 36.76 -17.23 15.72
C GLU A 110 35.26 -17.00 15.53
N PRO A 111 34.64 -16.08 16.30
CA PRO A 111 33.25 -15.76 16.09
C PRO A 111 33.05 -15.26 14.65
N PRO A 112 32.05 -15.79 13.93
CA PRO A 112 31.85 -15.45 12.53
C PRO A 112 31.60 -13.95 12.34
N ALA A 113 32.18 -13.38 11.29
CA ALA A 113 32.02 -11.97 10.95
C ALA A 113 30.54 -11.58 10.80
N PRO A 114 30.16 -10.34 11.15
CA PRO A 114 28.78 -9.90 11.07
C PRO A 114 28.31 -9.92 9.61
N LYS A 115 27.33 -10.78 9.32
CA LYS A 115 26.62 -10.77 8.05
C LYS A 115 25.52 -9.72 8.11
N LYS A 116 25.45 -8.87 7.09
CA LYS A 116 24.32 -7.95 6.93
C LYS A 116 23.06 -8.78 6.75
N ILE A 117 22.09 -8.59 7.62
CA ILE A 117 20.79 -9.25 7.53
C ILE A 117 19.93 -8.39 6.62
N LYS A 118 19.43 -8.99 5.54
CA LYS A 118 18.38 -8.42 4.69
C LYS A 118 17.08 -9.11 5.04
N ILE A 119 16.00 -8.35 5.23
CA ILE A 119 14.70 -8.94 5.60
C ILE A 119 14.12 -9.76 4.43
N ASP A 120 14.57 -9.54 3.20
CA ASP A 120 14.20 -10.40 2.05
C ASP A 120 14.73 -11.84 2.15
N GLU A 121 15.68 -12.12 3.06
CA GLU A 121 16.30 -13.43 3.25
C GLU A 121 15.80 -14.18 4.51
N ILE A 122 14.79 -13.64 5.22
CA ILE A 122 14.13 -14.26 6.38
C ILE A 122 12.73 -14.73 5.98
#